data_AF-A0A9N9IYG0-F1
#
_entry.id   AF-A0A9N9IYG0-F1
#
_cell.length_a   1.000
_cell.length_b   1.000
_cell.length_c   1.000
_cell.angle_alpha   90.00
_cell.angle_beta   90.00
_cell.angle_gamma   90.00
#
_symmetry.space_group_name_H-M   'P 1'
#
loop_
_entity.id
_entity.type
_entity.pdbx_description
1 polymer ?
#
loop_
_entity_poly.entity_id
_entity_poly.type
_entity_poly.pdbx_seq_one_letter_code
_entity_poly.pdbx_strand_id
1 'polypeptide(L)'
;MVNANEWLNEKIPKDQRAQAAQLHIYKNCQNGHTTYSNGCNYCNNRNKNPHSGPPNYQFYNTTLEGELDLNDFVNLQYLYLHGTGQGQKQQQMITNLKIDKCNKLIYLQIWNTPASNIKVGEYKQLIADCNRLKSQVEELTSVIRNIKGSNVGDLKLAAKKVEEKNLENQVSVTKSKLNEDYQLWVDLLLDTQQEVLQNDNAFARKQLEKVKKRLSSVLTAEEIQELLGKIVEINELEIQLNNIKIQTGVF
;
A
#
# COMPACT_ATOMS: atom_id res chain seq x y z
N MET A 1 8.19 -0.68 -30.17
CA MET A 1 8.00 -0.73 -28.71
C MET A 1 8.80 -1.91 -28.21
N VAL A 2 9.18 -1.89 -26.94
CA VAL A 2 9.95 -2.99 -26.34
C VAL A 2 9.26 -3.41 -25.06
N ASN A 3 9.31 -4.70 -24.75
CA ASN A 3 8.79 -5.21 -23.49
C ASN A 3 9.50 -4.52 -22.32
N ALA A 4 8.72 -3.96 -21.40
CA ALA A 4 9.24 -3.11 -20.34
C ALA A 4 10.20 -3.85 -19.39
N ASN A 5 9.87 -5.07 -18.99
CA ASN A 5 10.71 -5.89 -18.10
C ASN A 5 11.97 -6.41 -18.78
N GLU A 6 11.89 -6.84 -20.04
CA GLU A 6 13.08 -7.24 -20.81
C GLU A 6 14.06 -6.08 -20.98
N TRP A 7 13.54 -4.91 -21.37
CA TRP A 7 14.34 -3.70 -21.50
C TRP A 7 14.96 -3.28 -20.16
N LEU A 8 14.21 -3.39 -19.06
CA LEU A 8 14.71 -3.07 -17.72
C LEU A 8 15.85 -4.00 -17.30
N ASN A 9 15.76 -5.30 -17.62
CA ASN A 9 16.82 -6.28 -17.37
C ASN A 9 18.07 -6.02 -18.21
N GLU A 10 17.90 -5.56 -19.46
CA GLU A 10 19.02 -5.20 -20.34
C GLU A 10 19.73 -3.92 -19.88
N LYS A 11 18.97 -2.91 -19.43
CA LYS A 11 19.52 -1.57 -19.13
C LYS A 11 20.01 -1.40 -17.70
N ILE A 12 19.38 -2.08 -16.73
CA ILE A 12 19.73 -1.96 -15.32
C ILE A 12 19.89 -3.37 -14.72
N PRO A 13 21.14 -3.82 -14.53
CA PRO A 13 21.45 -5.07 -13.83
C PRO A 13 20.77 -5.12 -12.45
N LYS A 14 20.27 -6.29 -12.07
CA LYS A 14 19.45 -6.46 -10.85
C LYS A 14 20.15 -6.00 -9.58
N ASP A 15 21.45 -6.24 -9.47
CA ASP A 15 22.32 -5.85 -8.36
C ASP A 15 22.46 -4.33 -8.17
N GLN A 16 22.15 -3.53 -9.21
CA GLN A 16 22.20 -2.07 -9.15
C GLN A 16 20.84 -1.42 -8.83
N ARG A 17 19.74 -2.14 -9.03
CA ARG A 17 18.36 -1.59 -8.91
C ARG A 17 18.05 -1.06 -7.52
N ALA A 18 18.49 -1.78 -6.49
CA ALA A 18 18.28 -1.38 -5.11
C ALA A 18 18.97 -0.05 -4.76
N GLN A 19 19.99 0.37 -5.50
CA GLN A 19 20.71 1.63 -5.24
C GLN A 19 20.02 2.82 -5.92
N ALA A 20 19.19 2.59 -6.93
CA ALA A 20 18.55 3.61 -7.74
C ALA A 20 17.59 4.46 -6.91
N ALA A 21 17.78 5.78 -6.92
CA ALA A 21 16.85 6.73 -6.30
C ALA A 21 15.92 7.39 -7.31
N GLN A 22 16.32 7.44 -8.59
CA GLN A 22 15.52 8.08 -9.64
C GLN A 22 15.53 7.23 -10.91
N LEU A 23 14.35 7.05 -11.50
CA LEU A 23 14.17 6.38 -12.80
C LEU A 23 13.32 7.25 -13.72
N HIS A 24 13.91 7.69 -14.81
CA HIS A 24 13.25 8.54 -15.79
C HIS A 24 13.31 7.85 -17.16
N ILE A 25 12.15 7.62 -17.76
CA ILE A 25 12.00 6.96 -19.05
C ILE A 25 11.19 7.89 -19.96
N TYR A 26 11.91 8.55 -20.86
CA TYR A 26 11.37 9.48 -21.83
C TYR A 26 11.37 8.87 -23.22
N LYS A 27 10.30 9.09 -23.97
CA LYS A 27 10.26 8.76 -25.39
C LYS A 27 11.00 9.79 -26.27
N ASN A 28 11.20 11.03 -25.83
CA ASN A 28 11.97 12.05 -26.58
C ASN A 28 13.19 12.51 -25.77
N CYS A 29 14.29 12.87 -26.45
CA CYS A 29 15.42 13.57 -25.83
C CYS A 29 15.04 15.00 -25.42
N GLN A 30 15.72 15.56 -24.43
CA GLN A 30 15.50 16.94 -23.98
C GLN A 30 15.85 17.95 -25.10
N ASN A 31 15.19 19.12 -25.08
CA ASN A 31 15.46 20.28 -25.94
C ASN A 31 15.19 20.11 -27.45
N GLY A 32 14.20 19.31 -27.85
CA GLY A 32 13.70 19.32 -29.23
C GLY A 32 14.65 18.72 -30.27
N HIS A 33 15.64 17.93 -29.84
CA HIS A 33 16.49 17.20 -30.76
C HIS A 33 15.65 16.20 -31.57
N THR A 34 15.60 16.37 -32.88
CA THR A 34 14.83 15.56 -33.83
C THR A 34 15.44 14.18 -34.10
N THR A 35 16.58 13.86 -33.50
CA THR A 35 17.21 12.55 -33.60
C THR A 35 16.42 11.53 -32.76
N TYR A 36 15.45 10.87 -33.40
CA TYR A 36 14.78 9.65 -32.96
C TYR A 36 15.71 8.43 -32.85
N SER A 37 17.03 8.65 -32.75
CA SER A 37 18.02 7.58 -32.71
C SER A 37 18.43 7.26 -31.28
N ASN A 38 18.68 5.98 -31.03
CA ASN A 38 19.15 5.40 -29.77
C ASN A 38 20.53 5.94 -29.29
N GLY A 39 21.05 7.01 -29.90
CA GLY A 39 22.44 7.46 -29.83
C GLY A 39 22.61 8.95 -29.53
N CYS A 40 21.65 9.64 -28.90
CA CYS A 40 21.90 11.01 -28.46
C CYS A 40 22.93 11.01 -27.31
N ASN A 41 24.21 11.16 -27.67
CA ASN A 41 25.33 11.20 -26.73
C ASN A 41 25.17 12.30 -25.67
N TYR A 42 24.49 13.40 -25.98
CA TYR A 42 24.23 14.49 -25.04
C TYR A 42 23.23 14.10 -23.94
N CYS A 43 22.13 13.45 -24.33
CA CYS A 43 21.10 12.97 -23.41
C CYS A 43 21.54 11.70 -22.64
N ASN A 44 22.28 10.79 -23.29
CA ASN A 44 22.68 9.50 -22.71
C ASN A 44 23.96 9.54 -21.84
N ASN A 45 24.81 10.56 -21.94
CA ASN A 45 26.02 10.69 -21.11
C ASN A 45 25.81 11.43 -19.77
N ARG A 46 24.59 11.89 -19.45
CA ARG A 46 24.33 12.57 -18.17
C ARG A 46 24.41 11.66 -16.94
N ASN A 47 24.36 10.34 -17.11
CA ASN A 47 24.49 9.38 -16.00
C ASN A 47 25.96 9.14 -15.57
N LYS A 48 26.94 9.87 -16.13
CA LYS A 48 28.38 9.69 -15.86
C LYS A 48 29.02 10.81 -15.02
N ASN A 49 28.28 11.49 -14.15
CA ASN A 49 28.90 12.40 -13.19
C ASN A 49 29.09 11.69 -11.83
N PRO A 50 30.31 11.23 -11.49
CA PRO A 50 30.57 10.43 -10.28
C PRO A 50 30.46 11.23 -8.97
N HIS A 51 30.00 12.49 -9.00
CA HIS A 51 29.94 13.39 -7.84
C HIS A 51 28.52 13.89 -7.51
N SER A 52 27.47 13.35 -8.15
CA SER A 52 26.08 13.79 -7.95
C SER A 52 25.18 12.69 -7.40
N GLY A 53 25.07 12.58 -6.07
CA GLY A 53 24.00 11.84 -5.38
C GLY A 53 23.83 10.36 -5.74
N PRO A 54 22.80 9.67 -5.19
CA PRO A 54 22.51 8.27 -5.51
C PRO A 54 22.25 8.06 -7.01
N PRO A 55 22.39 6.83 -7.54
CA PRO A 55 22.30 6.57 -8.97
C PRO A 55 20.94 6.98 -9.54
N ASN A 56 21.02 7.87 -10.53
CA ASN A 56 19.89 8.41 -11.27
C ASN A 56 19.92 7.83 -12.68
N TYR A 57 18.91 7.06 -13.04
CA TYR A 57 18.79 6.46 -14.35
C TYR A 57 17.87 7.29 -15.23
N GLN A 58 18.45 7.98 -16.21
CA GLN A 58 17.68 8.67 -17.24
C GLN A 58 17.84 7.98 -18.59
N PHE A 59 16.71 7.63 -19.21
CA PHE A 59 16.64 7.02 -20.52
C PHE A 59 15.77 7.85 -21.43
N TYR A 60 16.23 8.01 -22.66
CA TYR A 60 15.55 8.77 -23.70
C TYR A 60 15.28 7.85 -24.88
N ASN A 61 14.41 8.28 -25.80
CA ASN A 61 14.00 7.50 -26.98
C ASN A 61 13.43 6.11 -26.67
N THR A 62 12.84 5.92 -25.49
CA THR A 62 12.36 4.62 -25.04
C THR A 62 10.83 4.60 -25.02
N THR A 63 10.25 3.67 -25.79
CA THR A 63 8.80 3.39 -25.76
C THR A 63 8.58 1.96 -25.28
N LEU A 64 8.07 1.83 -24.07
CA LEU A 64 7.84 0.57 -23.38
C LEU A 64 6.40 0.09 -23.56
N GLU A 65 6.22 -1.22 -23.53
CA GLU A 65 4.92 -1.87 -23.50
C GLU A 65 4.87 -3.02 -22.50
N GLY A 66 3.65 -3.39 -22.09
CA GLY A 66 3.42 -4.51 -21.17
C GLY A 66 3.59 -4.14 -19.70
N GLU A 67 4.02 -5.10 -18.89
CA GLU A 67 4.24 -4.92 -17.45
C GLU A 67 5.63 -4.33 -17.17
N LEU A 68 5.68 -3.27 -16.37
CA LEU A 68 6.90 -2.69 -15.81
C LEU A 68 6.95 -3.00 -14.31
N ASP A 69 7.83 -3.92 -13.92
CA ASP A 69 8.05 -4.32 -12.53
C ASP A 69 9.28 -3.62 -11.93
N LEU A 70 9.02 -2.72 -10.98
CA LEU A 70 10.03 -1.92 -10.29
C LEU A 70 10.22 -2.36 -8.84
N ASN A 71 9.72 -3.53 -8.42
CA ASN A 71 9.82 -3.98 -7.03
C ASN A 71 11.26 -4.25 -6.53
N ASP A 72 12.22 -4.40 -7.44
CA ASP A 72 13.65 -4.47 -7.09
C ASP A 72 14.25 -3.07 -6.76
N PHE A 73 13.54 -1.98 -7.02
CA PHE A 73 13.99 -0.59 -6.83
C PHE A 73 13.55 -0.05 -5.45
N VAL A 74 13.94 -0.74 -4.38
CA VAL A 74 13.48 -0.45 -3.00
C VAL A 74 13.79 0.95 -2.49
N ASN A 75 14.77 1.64 -3.09
CA ASN A 75 15.15 3.01 -2.74
C ASN A 75 14.64 4.08 -3.71
N LEU A 76 13.78 3.71 -4.68
CA LEU A 76 13.25 4.63 -5.67
C LEU A 76 12.41 5.73 -5.02
N GLN A 77 12.77 6.98 -5.30
CA GLN A 77 12.08 8.18 -4.81
C GLN A 77 11.30 8.88 -5.91
N TYR A 78 11.80 8.82 -7.16
CA TYR A 78 11.22 9.52 -8.30
C TYR A 78 11.07 8.59 -9.50
N LEU A 79 9.85 8.51 -10.04
CA LEU A 79 9.55 7.78 -11.26
C LEU A 79 8.87 8.69 -12.29
N TYR A 80 9.51 8.81 -13.47
CA TYR A 80 8.98 9.54 -14.61
C TYR A 80 8.81 8.61 -15.81
N LEU A 81 7.58 8.47 -16.31
CA LEU A 81 7.25 7.74 -17.53
C LEU A 81 6.58 8.69 -18.52
N HIS A 82 7.27 9.06 -19.59
CA HIS A 82 6.81 10.11 -20.51
C HIS A 82 6.73 9.59 -21.95
N GLY A 83 5.51 9.59 -22.49
CA GLY A 83 5.24 9.57 -23.94
C GLY A 83 5.27 10.98 -24.55
N THR A 84 5.01 11.09 -25.85
CA THR A 84 5.18 12.32 -26.64
C THR A 84 3.88 12.91 -27.16
N GLY A 85 2.74 12.26 -26.93
CA GLY A 85 1.44 12.72 -27.40
C GLY A 85 0.36 11.65 -27.28
N GLN A 86 -0.84 11.96 -27.77
CA GLN A 86 -2.06 11.15 -27.61
C GLN A 86 -2.19 9.99 -28.62
N GLY A 87 -1.38 9.95 -29.67
CA GLY A 87 -1.44 8.85 -30.64
C GLY A 87 -0.85 7.55 -30.07
N GLN A 88 -1.38 6.38 -30.44
CA GLN A 88 -0.89 5.07 -29.96
C GLN A 88 0.63 4.90 -30.10
N LYS A 89 1.22 5.35 -31.22
CA LYS A 89 2.67 5.29 -31.44
C LYS A 89 3.46 6.30 -30.60
N GLN A 90 2.82 7.28 -30.00
CA GLN A 90 3.41 8.35 -29.19
C GLN A 90 3.30 8.08 -27.68
N GLN A 91 2.43 7.16 -27.28
CA GLN A 91 2.19 6.84 -25.88
C GLN A 91 3.17 5.78 -25.36
N GLN A 92 3.37 5.75 -24.04
CA GLN A 92 3.85 4.52 -23.40
C GLN A 92 2.68 3.53 -23.37
N MET A 93 2.93 2.25 -23.67
CA MET A 93 1.89 1.22 -23.72
C MET A 93 2.02 0.26 -22.52
N ILE A 94 2.34 0.83 -21.36
CA ILE A 94 2.41 0.09 -20.09
C ILE A 94 0.99 -0.31 -19.68
N THR A 95 0.80 -1.60 -19.41
CA THR A 95 -0.48 -2.19 -19.00
C THR A 95 -0.50 -2.58 -17.51
N ASN A 96 0.66 -2.61 -16.87
CA ASN A 96 0.77 -2.87 -15.44
C ASN A 96 2.03 -2.22 -14.89
N LEU A 97 1.91 -1.51 -13.77
CA LEU A 97 3.02 -0.88 -13.08
C LEU A 97 3.08 -1.44 -11.66
N LYS A 98 4.11 -2.24 -11.37
CA LYS A 98 4.35 -2.81 -10.04
C LYS A 98 5.40 -2.00 -9.32
N ILE A 99 4.98 -1.33 -8.25
CA ILE A 99 5.81 -0.45 -7.42
C ILE A 99 5.58 -0.75 -5.92
N ASP A 100 5.04 -1.92 -5.60
CA ASP A 100 4.59 -2.33 -4.26
C ASP A 100 5.72 -2.27 -3.21
N LYS A 101 6.98 -2.51 -3.63
CA LYS A 101 8.17 -2.44 -2.77
C LYS A 101 8.92 -1.11 -2.85
N CYS A 102 8.41 -0.13 -3.60
CA CYS A 102 9.02 1.19 -3.76
C CYS A 102 8.62 2.14 -2.61
N ASN A 103 8.87 1.74 -1.36
CA ASN A 103 8.37 2.43 -0.15
C ASN A 103 8.88 3.88 0.03
N LYS A 104 9.91 4.28 -0.74
CA LYS A 104 10.48 5.64 -0.72
C LYS A 104 9.95 6.52 -1.85
N LEU A 105 9.04 6.03 -2.68
CA LEU A 105 8.52 6.76 -3.83
C LEU A 105 7.68 7.96 -3.37
N ILE A 106 8.22 9.15 -3.56
CA ILE A 106 7.57 10.42 -3.20
C ILE A 106 6.99 11.13 -4.42
N TYR A 107 7.43 10.77 -5.62
CA TYR A 107 7.00 11.41 -6.85
C TYR A 107 6.80 10.40 -7.99
N LEU A 108 5.57 10.36 -8.51
CA LEU A 108 5.18 9.54 -9.65
C LEU A 108 4.56 10.42 -10.74
N GLN A 109 5.19 10.47 -11.91
CA GLN A 109 4.67 11.19 -13.05
C GLN A 109 4.57 10.28 -14.27
N ILE A 110 3.34 10.09 -14.75
CA ILE A 110 3.06 9.29 -15.94
C ILE A 110 2.31 10.16 -16.93
N TRP A 111 2.95 10.48 -18.05
CA TRP A 111 2.43 11.39 -19.07
C TRP A 111 2.31 10.66 -20.40
N ASN A 112 1.21 10.91 -21.10
CA ASN A 112 0.93 10.30 -22.41
C ASN A 112 1.03 8.77 -22.36
N THR A 113 0.36 8.18 -21.38
CA THR A 113 0.13 6.73 -21.24
C THR A 113 -1.37 6.55 -21.07
N PRO A 114 -2.04 5.61 -21.76
CA PRO A 114 -3.48 5.41 -21.59
C PRO A 114 -3.80 5.11 -20.13
N ALA A 115 -4.45 6.06 -19.45
CA ALA A 115 -4.78 5.93 -18.02
C ALA A 115 -5.70 4.74 -17.74
N SER A 116 -6.49 4.32 -18.73
CA SER A 116 -7.35 3.12 -18.67
C SER A 116 -6.57 1.81 -18.57
N ASN A 117 -5.28 1.80 -18.92
CA ASN A 117 -4.50 0.59 -19.05
C ASN A 117 -3.55 0.36 -17.88
N ILE A 118 -3.23 1.38 -17.07
CA ILE A 118 -2.28 1.21 -15.98
C ILE A 118 -3.02 0.70 -14.75
N LYS A 119 -2.88 -0.60 -14.49
CA LYS A 119 -3.09 -1.13 -13.15
C LYS A 119 -1.86 -0.74 -12.33
N VAL A 120 -2.02 0.21 -11.41
CA VAL A 120 -1.00 0.49 -10.39
C VAL A 120 -1.31 -0.43 -9.22
N GLY A 121 -0.34 -1.25 -8.81
CA GLY A 121 -0.45 -2.09 -7.62
C GLY A 121 -0.91 -1.28 -6.41
N GLU A 122 -1.86 -1.84 -5.65
CA GLU A 122 -2.32 -1.38 -4.33
C GLU A 122 -2.94 0.03 -4.18
N TYR A 123 -3.09 0.83 -5.24
CA TYR A 123 -3.71 2.18 -5.14
C TYR A 123 -5.18 2.14 -4.64
N LYS A 124 -5.88 1.01 -4.83
CA LYS A 124 -7.22 0.79 -4.27
C LYS A 124 -7.22 0.77 -2.74
N GLN A 125 -6.21 0.15 -2.14
CA GLN A 125 -6.10 0.06 -0.69
C GLN A 125 -5.76 1.43 -0.09
N LEU A 126 -4.80 2.15 -0.71
CA LEU A 126 -4.43 3.50 -0.27
C LEU A 126 -5.61 4.49 -0.37
N ILE A 127 -6.38 4.46 -1.47
CA ILE A 127 -7.59 5.29 -1.61
C ILE A 127 -8.64 4.89 -0.57
N ALA A 128 -8.85 3.60 -0.34
CA ALA A 128 -9.78 3.11 0.67
C ALA A 128 -9.36 3.56 2.08
N ASP A 129 -8.07 3.49 2.41
CA ASP A 129 -7.51 3.93 3.69
C ASP A 129 -7.63 5.45 3.86
N CYS A 130 -7.34 6.25 2.83
CA CYS A 130 -7.53 7.70 2.85
C CYS A 130 -8.99 8.10 3.05
N ASN A 131 -9.92 7.45 2.34
CA ASN A 131 -11.36 7.71 2.49
C ASN A 131 -11.85 7.29 3.90
N ARG A 132 -11.32 6.19 4.44
CA ARG A 132 -11.61 5.75 5.82
C ARG A 132 -11.15 6.79 6.84
N LEU A 133 -9.88 7.20 6.76
CA LEU A 133 -9.32 8.21 7.68
C LEU A 133 -10.10 9.51 7.62
N LYS A 134 -10.49 9.94 6.41
CA LYS A 134 -11.35 11.12 6.23
C LYS A 134 -12.69 10.96 6.95
N SER A 135 -13.36 9.83 6.80
CA SER A 135 -14.64 9.56 7.48
C SER A 135 -14.49 9.54 9.01
N GLN A 136 -13.41 8.95 9.54
CA GLN A 136 -13.12 8.94 10.98
C GLN A 136 -12.87 10.35 11.53
N VAL A 137 -12.13 11.18 10.79
CA VAL A 137 -11.89 12.58 11.17
C VAL A 137 -13.18 13.39 11.14
N GLU A 138 -14.04 13.18 10.14
CA GLU A 138 -15.36 13.83 10.05
C GLU A 138 -16.27 13.43 11.23
N GLU A 139 -16.27 12.15 11.60
CA GLU A 139 -17.02 11.62 12.75
C GLU A 139 -16.57 12.29 14.05
N LEU A 140 -15.25 12.29 14.35
CA LEU A 140 -14.69 12.96 15.53
C LEU A 140 -14.98 14.47 15.53
N THR A 141 -14.82 15.12 14.38
CA THR A 141 -15.09 16.56 14.23
C THR A 141 -16.55 16.88 14.52
N SER A 142 -17.48 16.02 14.08
CA SER A 142 -18.91 16.19 14.35
C SER A 142 -19.23 16.08 15.85
N VAL A 143 -18.61 15.12 16.54
CA VAL A 143 -18.74 14.94 17.99
C VAL A 143 -18.20 16.17 18.71
N ILE A 144 -16.98 16.61 18.39
CA ILE A 144 -16.36 17.82 18.97
C ILE A 144 -17.25 19.05 18.79
N ARG A 145 -17.85 19.23 17.61
CA ARG A 145 -18.73 20.37 17.32
C ARG A 145 -20.04 20.34 18.11
N ASN A 146 -20.57 19.14 18.36
CA ASN A 146 -21.87 18.95 19.01
C ASN A 146 -21.78 18.88 20.55
N ILE A 147 -20.57 18.77 21.10
CA ILE A 147 -20.34 18.87 22.55
C ILE A 147 -20.63 20.31 23.01
N LYS A 148 -21.84 20.54 23.53
CA LYS A 148 -22.20 21.77 24.25
C LYS A 148 -21.84 21.60 25.72
N GLY A 149 -20.77 22.27 26.15
CA GLY A 149 -20.21 22.14 27.52
C GLY A 149 -19.19 21.01 27.63
N SER A 150 -18.42 20.97 28.73
CA SER A 150 -17.27 20.08 28.91
C SER A 150 -17.64 18.61 29.20
N ASN A 151 -18.48 17.97 28.39
CA ASN A 151 -18.73 16.53 28.56
C ASN A 151 -17.60 15.70 27.94
N VAL A 152 -16.50 15.60 28.68
CA VAL A 152 -15.31 14.80 28.35
C VAL A 152 -15.66 13.31 28.16
N GLY A 153 -16.76 12.84 28.77
CA GLY A 153 -17.25 11.46 28.62
C GLY A 153 -17.65 11.12 27.20
N ASP A 154 -18.38 12.00 26.52
CA ASP A 154 -18.85 11.79 25.14
C ASP A 154 -17.68 11.78 24.15
N LEU A 155 -16.69 12.66 24.37
CA LEU A 155 -15.47 12.70 23.56
C LEU A 155 -14.66 11.41 23.72
N LYS A 156 -14.51 10.92 24.97
CA LYS A 156 -13.80 9.68 25.27
C LYS A 156 -14.51 8.46 24.66
N LEU A 157 -15.85 8.45 24.67
CA LEU A 157 -16.65 7.39 24.04
C LEU A 157 -16.44 7.38 22.52
N ALA A 158 -16.52 8.55 21.87
CA ALA A 158 -16.34 8.66 20.42
C ALA A 158 -14.92 8.29 19.96
N ALA A 159 -13.89 8.73 20.69
CA ALA A 159 -12.51 8.38 20.39
C ALA A 159 -12.29 6.85 20.40
N LYS A 160 -12.79 6.17 21.44
CA LYS A 160 -12.67 4.71 21.56
C LYS A 160 -13.44 3.94 20.49
N LYS A 161 -14.64 4.39 20.12
CA LYS A 161 -15.40 3.78 19.00
C LYS A 161 -14.67 3.91 17.67
N VAL A 162 -14.02 5.06 17.43
CA VAL A 162 -13.24 5.27 16.20
C VAL A 162 -12.01 4.36 16.18
N GLU A 163 -11.38 4.15 17.33
CA GLU A 163 -10.24 3.23 17.51
C GLU A 163 -10.65 1.76 17.29
N GLU A 164 -11.74 1.31 17.91
CA GLU A 164 -12.34 -0.02 17.73
C GLU A 164 -12.62 -0.30 16.25
N LYS A 165 -13.37 0.60 15.59
CA LYS A 165 -13.67 0.52 14.15
C LYS A 165 -12.40 0.53 13.29
N ASN A 166 -11.33 1.19 13.72
CA ASN A 166 -10.05 1.17 13.00
C ASN A 166 -9.39 -0.21 13.05
N LEU A 167 -9.40 -0.85 14.22
CA LEU A 167 -8.86 -2.20 14.41
C LEU A 167 -9.66 -3.24 13.60
N GLU A 168 -10.99 -3.19 13.65
CA GLU A 168 -11.87 -4.05 12.84
C GLU A 168 -11.58 -3.92 11.34
N ASN A 169 -11.36 -2.69 10.86
CA ASN A 169 -11.03 -2.45 9.47
C ASN A 169 -9.68 -3.06 9.07
N GLN A 170 -8.67 -2.99 9.94
CA GLN A 170 -7.36 -3.62 9.66
C GLN A 170 -7.47 -5.14 9.58
N VAL A 171 -8.32 -5.75 10.41
CA VAL A 171 -8.64 -7.18 10.32
C VAL A 171 -9.31 -7.48 8.98
N SER A 172 -10.33 -6.70 8.59
CA SER A 172 -11.03 -6.86 7.31
C SER A 172 -10.11 -6.71 6.09
N VAL A 173 -9.18 -5.75 6.11
CA VAL A 173 -8.17 -5.58 5.05
C VAL A 173 -7.30 -6.83 4.94
N THR A 174 -6.83 -7.37 6.06
CA THR A 174 -6.03 -8.60 6.08
C THR A 174 -6.83 -9.78 5.51
N LYS A 175 -8.10 -9.93 5.90
CA LYS A 175 -9.01 -10.94 5.36
C LYS A 175 -9.20 -10.81 3.85
N SER A 176 -9.41 -9.61 3.33
CA SER A 176 -9.69 -9.40 1.90
C SER A 176 -8.56 -9.80 0.95
N LYS A 177 -7.33 -9.97 1.47
CA LYS A 177 -6.17 -10.49 0.72
C LYS A 177 -6.21 -12.02 0.58
N LEU A 178 -7.05 -12.70 1.35
CA LEU A 178 -7.17 -14.15 1.38
C LEU A 178 -8.35 -14.62 0.52
N ASN A 179 -8.33 -15.89 0.12
CA ASN A 179 -9.51 -16.52 -0.49
C ASN A 179 -10.61 -16.78 0.56
N GLU A 180 -11.83 -17.09 0.11
CA GLU A 180 -13.00 -17.28 0.97
C GLU A 180 -12.77 -18.32 2.08
N ASP A 181 -12.14 -19.47 1.75
CA ASP A 181 -11.84 -20.51 2.73
C ASP A 181 -10.92 -19.99 3.85
N TYR A 182 -9.85 -19.28 3.50
CA TYR A 182 -8.92 -18.74 4.48
C TYR A 182 -9.50 -17.55 5.25
N GLN A 183 -10.44 -16.80 4.67
CA GLN A 183 -11.20 -15.79 5.42
C GLN A 183 -12.02 -16.42 6.55
N LEU A 184 -12.67 -17.56 6.29
CA LEU A 184 -13.38 -18.33 7.33
C LEU A 184 -12.43 -18.85 8.41
N TRP A 185 -11.22 -19.27 8.05
CA TRP A 185 -10.21 -19.67 9.03
C TRP A 185 -9.71 -18.51 9.88
N VAL A 186 -9.63 -17.30 9.33
CA VAL A 186 -9.34 -16.09 10.12
C VAL A 186 -10.48 -15.79 11.07
N ASP A 187 -11.74 -15.89 10.66
CA ASP A 187 -12.88 -15.72 11.57
C ASP A 187 -12.82 -16.72 12.73
N LEU A 188 -12.59 -18.00 12.41
CA LEU A 188 -12.43 -19.03 13.42
C LEU A 188 -11.22 -18.78 14.35
N LEU A 189 -10.13 -18.19 13.84
CA LEU A 189 -8.97 -17.79 14.65
C LEU A 189 -9.38 -16.76 15.71
N LEU A 190 -10.10 -15.72 15.27
CA LEU A 190 -10.53 -14.60 16.12
C LEU A 190 -11.56 -15.07 17.15
N ASP A 191 -12.56 -15.86 16.74
CA ASP A 191 -13.56 -16.43 17.63
C ASP A 191 -12.93 -17.35 18.68
N THR A 192 -11.97 -18.18 18.27
CA THR A 192 -11.30 -19.07 19.22
C THR A 192 -10.42 -18.28 20.20
N GLN A 193 -9.77 -17.21 19.75
CA GLN A 193 -9.03 -16.31 20.64
C GLN A 193 -9.97 -15.62 21.63
N GLN A 194 -11.16 -15.18 21.19
CA GLN A 194 -12.20 -14.64 22.05
C GLN A 194 -12.57 -15.60 23.19
N GLU A 195 -12.83 -16.86 22.84
CA GLU A 195 -13.19 -17.91 23.79
C GLU A 195 -12.05 -18.19 24.80
N VAL A 196 -10.79 -18.16 24.34
CA VAL A 196 -9.62 -18.28 25.21
C VAL A 196 -9.54 -17.12 26.20
N LEU A 197 -9.80 -15.89 25.75
CA LEU A 197 -9.76 -14.71 26.61
C LEU A 197 -10.88 -14.71 27.66
N GLN A 198 -12.05 -15.27 27.34
CA GLN A 198 -13.22 -15.28 28.24
C GLN A 198 -13.16 -16.42 29.26
N ASN A 199 -12.89 -17.65 28.81
CA ASN A 199 -13.10 -18.85 29.62
C ASN A 199 -11.81 -19.62 29.94
N ASP A 200 -10.68 -19.18 29.37
CA ASP A 200 -9.35 -19.80 29.47
C ASP A 200 -9.34 -21.33 29.45
N ASN A 201 -10.12 -21.91 28.53
CA ASN A 201 -10.31 -23.35 28.51
C ASN A 201 -9.24 -24.05 27.65
N ALA A 202 -8.77 -25.22 28.11
CA ALA A 202 -7.69 -25.98 27.44
C ALA A 202 -8.07 -26.45 26.03
N PHE A 203 -9.37 -26.65 25.77
CA PHE A 203 -9.88 -27.05 24.46
C PHE A 203 -9.74 -25.90 23.45
N ALA A 204 -10.14 -24.69 23.81
CA ALA A 204 -10.05 -23.49 22.99
C ALA A 204 -8.59 -23.15 22.68
N ARG A 205 -7.69 -23.23 23.66
CA ARG A 205 -6.23 -23.11 23.41
C ARG A 205 -5.75 -24.14 22.37
N LYS A 206 -6.21 -25.40 22.46
CA LYS A 206 -5.85 -26.44 21.49
C LYS A 206 -6.44 -26.19 20.11
N GLN A 207 -7.66 -25.64 20.01
CA GLN A 207 -8.25 -25.25 18.74
C GLN A 207 -7.51 -24.06 18.12
N LEU A 208 -7.16 -23.06 18.92
CA LEU A 208 -6.42 -21.88 18.47
C LEU A 208 -5.10 -22.29 17.81
N GLU A 209 -4.34 -23.20 18.44
CA GLU A 209 -3.09 -23.71 17.87
C GLU A 209 -3.29 -24.50 16.57
N LYS A 210 -4.42 -25.21 16.41
CA LYS A 210 -4.73 -25.88 15.13
C LYS A 210 -5.03 -24.86 14.03
N VAL A 211 -5.80 -23.83 14.34
CA VAL A 211 -6.16 -22.78 13.39
C VAL A 211 -4.91 -22.00 12.96
N LYS A 212 -4.04 -21.61 13.91
CA LYS A 212 -2.75 -20.99 13.63
C LYS A 212 -1.91 -21.82 12.66
N LYS A 213 -1.78 -23.13 12.91
CA LYS A 213 -1.03 -24.04 12.01
C LYS A 213 -1.64 -24.11 10.62
N ARG A 214 -2.97 -24.07 10.51
CA ARG A 214 -3.64 -24.06 9.20
C ARG A 214 -3.38 -22.76 8.44
N LEU A 215 -3.49 -21.62 9.12
CA LEU A 215 -3.25 -20.30 8.55
C LEU A 215 -1.78 -20.02 8.23
N SER A 216 -0.84 -20.72 8.89
CA SER A 216 0.61 -20.58 8.61
C SER A 216 1.01 -20.97 7.18
N SER A 217 0.10 -21.57 6.41
CA SER A 217 0.29 -21.84 4.97
C SER A 217 0.09 -20.61 4.08
N VAL A 218 -0.56 -19.57 4.58
CA VAL A 218 -0.92 -18.35 3.83
C VAL A 218 -0.62 -17.04 4.55
N LEU A 219 -0.42 -17.08 5.87
CA LEU A 219 -0.03 -15.94 6.70
C LEU A 219 1.29 -16.25 7.41
N THR A 220 2.09 -15.21 7.59
CA THR A 220 3.29 -15.24 8.42
C THR A 220 2.94 -15.34 9.91
N ALA A 221 3.92 -15.75 10.72
CA ALA A 221 3.73 -15.81 12.16
C ALA A 221 3.45 -14.41 12.75
N GLU A 222 4.08 -13.39 12.18
CA GLU A 222 3.89 -11.99 12.52
C GLU A 222 2.46 -11.53 12.22
N GLU A 223 1.93 -11.81 11.02
CA GLU A 223 0.55 -11.45 10.66
C GLU A 223 -0.49 -12.15 11.55
N ILE A 224 -0.27 -13.43 11.89
CA ILE A 224 -1.13 -14.17 12.81
C ILE A 224 -1.08 -13.53 14.20
N GLN A 225 0.10 -13.20 14.71
CA GLN A 225 0.26 -12.56 16.01
C GLN A 225 -0.35 -11.16 16.05
N GLU A 226 -0.23 -10.42 14.96
CA GLU A 226 -0.83 -9.09 14.79
C GLU A 226 -2.36 -9.16 14.82
N LEU A 227 -2.98 -10.12 14.12
CA LEU A 227 -4.43 -10.35 14.19
C LEU A 227 -4.89 -10.69 15.61
N LEU A 228 -4.14 -11.53 16.32
CA LEU A 228 -4.45 -11.91 17.69
C LEU A 228 -4.27 -10.74 18.68
N GLY A 229 -3.27 -9.88 18.46
CA GLY A 229 -3.11 -8.65 19.23
C GLY A 229 -4.30 -7.71 19.04
N LYS A 230 -4.73 -7.51 17.79
CA LYS A 230 -5.87 -6.63 17.46
C LYS A 230 -7.17 -7.06 18.12
N ILE A 231 -7.47 -8.37 18.19
CA ILE A 231 -8.70 -8.83 18.86
C ILE A 231 -8.64 -8.64 20.38
N VAL A 232 -7.46 -8.74 21.00
CA VAL A 232 -7.27 -8.41 22.41
C VAL A 232 -7.57 -6.92 22.64
N GLU A 233 -7.02 -6.04 21.81
CA GLU A 233 -7.27 -4.60 21.91
C GLU A 233 -8.74 -4.24 21.67
N ILE A 234 -9.41 -4.87 20.70
CA ILE A 234 -10.86 -4.69 20.46
C ILE A 234 -11.64 -5.06 21.72
N ASN A 235 -11.38 -6.21 22.33
CA ASN A 235 -12.06 -6.64 23.56
C ASN A 235 -11.85 -5.67 24.73
N GLU A 236 -10.63 -5.17 24.89
CA GLU A 236 -10.34 -4.17 25.91
C GLU A 236 -11.13 -2.88 25.67
N LEU A 237 -11.24 -2.44 24.41
CA LEU A 237 -12.04 -1.28 24.04
C LEU A 237 -13.53 -1.50 24.29
N GLU A 238 -14.08 -2.67 23.94
CA GLU A 238 -15.48 -3.04 24.22
C GLU A 238 -15.80 -2.96 25.72
N ILE A 239 -14.95 -3.55 26.57
CA ILE A 239 -15.09 -3.50 28.03
C ILE A 239 -15.05 -2.04 28.51
N GLN A 240 -14.08 -1.27 28.02
CA GLN A 240 -13.94 0.13 28.40
C GLN A 240 -15.12 1.00 27.93
N LEU A 241 -15.67 0.74 26.75
CA LEU A 241 -16.85 1.41 26.20
C LEU A 241 -18.08 1.12 27.05
N ASN A 242 -18.29 -0.14 27.43
CA ASN A 242 -19.39 -0.55 28.29
C ASN A 242 -19.31 0.13 29.67
N ASN A 243 -18.10 0.20 30.25
CA ASN A 243 -17.89 0.91 31.52
C ASN A 243 -18.20 2.40 31.42
N ILE A 244 -17.83 3.06 30.31
CA ILE A 244 -18.14 4.48 30.10
C ILE A 244 -19.65 4.70 29.97
N LYS A 245 -20.37 3.87 29.19
CA LYS A 245 -21.83 3.96 29.04
C LYS A 245 -22.56 3.85 30.38
N ILE A 246 -22.14 2.92 31.24
CA ILE A 246 -22.69 2.75 32.60
C ILE A 246 -22.44 4.02 33.44
N GLN A 247 -21.25 4.61 33.36
CA GLN A 247 -20.89 5.80 34.13
C GLN A 247 -21.58 7.08 33.65
N THR A 248 -21.85 7.22 32.35
CA THR A 248 -22.45 8.43 31.77
C THR A 248 -23.98 8.36 31.64
N GLY A 249 -24.60 7.20 31.90
CA GLY A 249 -26.05 7.03 31.81
C GLY A 249 -26.59 7.08 30.37
N VAL A 250 -25.73 6.89 29.37
CA VAL A 250 -26.07 6.89 27.95
C VAL A 250 -26.38 5.46 27.53
N PHE A 251 -27.67 5.14 27.38
CA PHE A 251 -28.19 3.87 26.84
C PHE A 251 -28.46 3.97 25.34
#